data_AF-A0A975PBE2-F1
#
_entry.id   AF-A0A975PBE2-F1
#
_cell.length_a   1.000
_cell.length_b   1.000
_cell.length_c   1.000
_cell.angle_alpha   90.00
_cell.angle_beta   90.00
_cell.angle_gamma   90.00
#
_symmetry.space_group_name_H-M   'P 1'
#
loop_
_entity.id
_entity.type
_entity.pdbx_description
1 polymer ?
#
loop_
_entity_poly.entity_id
_entity_poly.type
_entity_poly.pdbx_seq_one_letter_code
_entity_poly.pdbx_strand_id
1 'polypeptide(L)'
;MKTTNPDLAEKINSAALSDARATVMEILVGKLTTMPERAAILLPESFEVQSYKVTQHQIDALDDRYFNAEEKNDAEEAAALFMAARLLAAVMLWQTATNHFGLCEAAYEADFAADQNR
;
A
#
# COMPACT_ATOMS: atom_id res chain seq x y z
N MET A 1 -6.69 -16.47 -4.87
CA MET A 1 -5.90 -16.65 -6.11
C MET A 1 -4.53 -16.04 -5.86
N LYS A 2 -3.45 -16.85 -6.01
CA LYS A 2 -2.00 -16.54 -5.81
C LYS A 2 -1.64 -15.84 -4.48
N THR A 3 -1.67 -16.55 -3.35
CA THR A 3 -0.44 -16.99 -2.64
C THR A 3 0.74 -16.04 -2.87
N THR A 4 0.85 -15.05 -1.98
CA THR A 4 2.09 -14.53 -1.37
C THR A 4 3.35 -14.79 -2.18
N ASN A 5 4.07 -13.74 -2.58
CA ASN A 5 5.48 -13.87 -2.95
C ASN A 5 6.21 -14.58 -1.78
N PRO A 6 6.46 -15.90 -1.86
CA PRO A 6 6.83 -16.70 -0.69
C PRO A 6 8.16 -16.20 -0.13
N ASP A 7 9.04 -15.76 -1.04
CA ASP A 7 10.34 -15.19 -0.77
C ASP A 7 10.25 -13.91 0.07
N LEU A 8 9.23 -13.07 -0.15
CA LEU A 8 9.03 -11.84 0.62
C LEU A 8 8.50 -12.14 2.03
N ALA A 9 7.54 -13.05 2.13
CA ALA A 9 7.00 -13.51 3.40
C ALA A 9 8.09 -14.13 4.28
N GLU A 10 8.90 -14.99 3.69
CA GLU A 10 10.02 -15.65 4.35
C GLU A 10 11.08 -14.63 4.78
N LYS A 11 11.47 -13.71 3.89
CA LYS A 11 12.42 -12.63 4.20
C LYS A 11 11.98 -11.77 5.37
N ILE A 12 10.68 -11.44 5.46
CA ILE A 12 10.13 -10.67 6.58
C ILE A 12 10.14 -11.53 7.85
N ASN A 13 9.60 -12.75 7.80
CA ASN A 13 9.43 -13.61 8.97
C ASN A 13 10.74 -14.14 9.57
N SER A 14 11.80 -14.28 8.78
CA SER A 14 13.10 -14.76 9.24
C SER A 14 14.01 -13.66 9.81
N ALA A 15 13.63 -12.39 9.66
CA ALA A 15 14.42 -11.24 10.10
C ALA A 15 14.08 -10.81 11.55
N ALA A 16 15.02 -10.11 12.20
CA ALA A 16 14.70 -9.37 13.41
C ALA A 16 13.59 -8.33 13.11
N LEU A 17 12.72 -8.03 14.09
CA LEU A 17 11.56 -7.17 13.84
C LEU A 17 11.96 -5.77 13.32
N SER A 18 13.08 -5.22 13.79
CA SER A 18 13.63 -3.95 13.29
C SER A 18 13.97 -4.01 11.79
N ASP A 19 14.58 -5.11 11.36
CA ASP A 19 15.08 -5.30 10.01
C ASP A 19 13.93 -5.64 9.05
N ALA A 20 12.94 -6.38 9.56
CA ALA A 20 11.67 -6.59 8.89
C ALA A 20 10.93 -5.26 8.65
N ARG A 21 10.86 -4.38 9.67
CA ARG A 21 10.26 -3.04 9.51
C ARG A 21 11.01 -2.19 8.48
N ALA A 22 12.34 -2.23 8.47
CA ALA A 22 13.15 -1.53 7.48
C ALA A 22 12.91 -2.07 6.06
N THR A 23 12.85 -3.39 5.90
CA THR A 23 12.54 -4.03 4.61
C THR A 23 11.19 -3.59 4.06
N VAL A 24 10.15 -3.55 4.90
CA VAL A 24 8.82 -3.10 4.46
C VAL A 24 8.82 -1.59 4.14
N MET A 25 9.56 -0.77 4.89
CA MET A 25 9.75 0.64 4.57
C MET A 25 10.40 0.85 3.20
N GLU A 26 11.44 0.07 2.87
CA GLU A 26 12.09 0.12 1.54
C GLU A 26 11.10 -0.20 0.43
N ILE A 27 10.21 -1.18 0.64
CA ILE A 27 9.15 -1.52 -0.32
C ILE A 27 8.19 -0.34 -0.46
N LEU A 28 7.65 0.18 0.64
CA LEU A 28 6.71 1.32 0.63
C LEU A 28 7.29 2.53 -0.11
N VAL A 29 8.54 2.89 0.18
CA VAL A 29 9.23 3.99 -0.50
C VAL A 29 9.43 3.67 -1.98
N GLY A 30 9.86 2.45 -2.32
CA GLY A 30 10.03 2.02 -3.71
C GLY A 30 8.72 2.08 -4.52
N LYS A 31 7.58 1.76 -3.90
CA LYS A 31 6.26 1.91 -4.53
C LYS A 31 5.88 3.37 -4.69
N LEU A 32 6.11 4.20 -3.68
CA LEU A 32 5.83 5.63 -3.76
C LEU A 32 6.63 6.32 -4.87
N THR A 33 7.92 5.96 -5.07
CA THR A 33 8.76 6.58 -6.11
C THR A 33 8.42 6.13 -7.53
N THR A 34 7.80 4.97 -7.68
CA THR A 34 7.38 4.42 -8.99
C THR A 34 5.89 4.57 -9.26
N MET A 35 5.14 5.15 -8.32
CA MET A 35 3.71 5.37 -8.43
C MET A 35 3.40 6.34 -9.59
N PRO A 36 2.40 6.02 -10.44
CA PRO A 36 1.94 6.95 -11.47
C PRO A 36 1.49 8.28 -10.88
N GLU A 37 1.78 9.38 -11.58
CA GLU A 37 1.45 10.75 -11.11
C GLU A 37 -0.02 10.90 -10.71
N ARG A 38 -0.94 10.30 -11.49
CA ARG A 38 -2.38 10.31 -11.19
C ARG A 38 -2.75 9.65 -9.86
N ALA A 39 -2.01 8.63 -9.44
CA ALA A 39 -2.21 8.01 -8.13
C ALA A 39 -1.54 8.84 -7.03
N ALA A 40 -0.34 9.38 -7.30
CA ALA A 40 0.42 10.18 -6.34
C ALA A 40 -0.32 11.46 -5.91
N ILE A 41 -1.03 12.13 -6.83
CA ILE A 41 -1.83 13.33 -6.49
C ILE A 41 -3.04 13.05 -5.59
N LEU A 42 -3.44 11.78 -5.45
CA LEU A 42 -4.54 11.37 -4.57
C LEU A 42 -4.08 11.16 -3.13
N LEU A 43 -2.76 11.09 -2.91
CA LEU A 43 -2.18 11.02 -1.57
C LEU A 43 -2.29 12.38 -0.88
N PRO A 44 -2.30 12.41 0.46
CA PRO A 44 -2.32 13.67 1.21
C PRO A 44 -1.16 14.60 0.83
N GLU A 45 -1.41 15.91 0.82
CA GLU A 45 -0.32 16.88 0.69
C GLU A 45 0.69 16.68 1.84
N SER A 46 1.99 16.70 1.53
CA SER A 46 3.09 16.38 2.47
C SER A 46 3.18 14.91 2.89
N PHE A 47 2.64 13.98 2.10
CA PHE A 47 2.71 12.56 2.44
C PHE A 47 4.15 12.05 2.56
N GLU A 48 4.53 11.73 3.80
CA GLU A 48 5.77 11.04 4.14
C GLU A 48 5.41 9.80 4.95
N VAL A 49 5.86 8.62 4.50
CA VAL A 49 5.51 7.31 5.09
C VAL A 49 5.72 7.24 6.61
N GLN A 50 6.76 7.90 7.12
CA GLN A 50 7.13 7.88 8.55
C GLN A 50 6.37 8.91 9.39
N SER A 51 6.04 10.06 8.79
CA SER A 51 5.58 11.26 9.52
C SER A 51 4.06 11.44 9.44
N TYR A 52 3.45 10.96 8.36
CA TYR A 52 2.03 11.16 8.10
C TYR A 52 1.19 10.06 8.76
N LYS A 53 0.33 10.42 9.71
CA LYS A 53 -0.59 9.46 10.33
C LYS A 53 -1.76 9.16 9.39
N VAL A 54 -1.71 8.00 8.74
CA VAL A 54 -2.80 7.51 7.89
C VAL A 54 -3.97 7.04 8.75
N THR A 55 -5.19 7.32 8.30
CA THR A 55 -6.43 6.91 8.97
C THR A 55 -7.28 6.03 8.08
N GLN A 56 -8.07 5.13 8.67
CA GLN A 56 -9.01 4.27 7.95
C GLN A 56 -9.97 5.08 7.06
N HIS A 57 -10.46 6.22 7.56
CA HIS A 57 -11.37 7.09 6.81
C HIS A 57 -10.78 7.59 5.48
N GLN A 58 -9.48 7.82 5.39
CA GLN A 58 -8.83 8.23 4.14
C GLN A 58 -8.76 7.09 3.13
N ILE A 59 -8.57 5.86 3.61
CA ILE A 59 -8.57 4.66 2.79
C ILE A 59 -9.99 4.42 2.27
N ASP A 60 -10.98 4.45 3.16
CA ASP A 60 -12.40 4.27 2.81
C ASP A 60 -12.86 5.29 1.77
N ALA A 61 -12.47 6.56 1.92
CA ALA A 61 -12.82 7.61 0.96
C ALA A 61 -12.22 7.37 -0.45
N LEU A 62 -11.05 6.73 -0.55
CA LEU A 62 -10.47 6.34 -1.84
C LEU A 62 -11.15 5.08 -2.39
N ASP A 63 -11.44 4.08 -1.55
CA ASP A 63 -12.15 2.86 -1.94
C ASP A 63 -13.58 3.19 -2.45
N ASP A 64 -14.32 4.08 -1.79
CA ASP A 64 -15.64 4.54 -2.24
C ASP A 64 -15.56 5.19 -3.64
N ARG A 65 -14.56 6.04 -3.86
CA ARG A 65 -14.33 6.66 -5.17
C ARG A 65 -13.92 5.63 -6.22
N TYR A 66 -13.14 4.62 -5.84
CA TYR A 66 -12.73 3.54 -6.74
C TYR A 66 -13.95 2.79 -7.29
N PHE A 67 -14.87 2.38 -6.42
CA PHE A 67 -16.11 1.71 -6.88
C PHE A 67 -16.95 2.60 -7.78
N ASN A 68 -17.05 3.91 -7.48
CA ASN A 68 -17.72 4.86 -8.37
C ASN A 68 -17.05 4.97 -9.75
N ALA A 69 -15.72 4.87 -9.82
CA ALA A 69 -14.98 4.88 -11.08
C ALA A 69 -15.17 3.59 -11.87
N GLU A 70 -15.21 2.43 -11.20
CA GLU A 70 -15.55 1.15 -11.81
C GLU A 70 -16.96 1.15 -12.41
N GLU A 71 -17.97 1.66 -11.68
CA GLU A 71 -19.34 1.77 -12.17
C GLU A 71 -19.45 2.68 -13.41
N LYS A 72 -18.57 3.67 -13.52
CA LYS A 72 -18.47 4.58 -14.67
C LYS A 72 -17.61 4.04 -15.81
N ASN A 73 -16.98 2.87 -15.63
CA ASN A 73 -16.01 2.27 -16.55
C ASN A 73 -14.79 3.17 -16.81
N ASP A 74 -14.39 3.99 -15.84
CA ASP A 74 -13.14 4.77 -15.91
C ASP A 74 -11.99 3.93 -15.32
N ALA A 75 -11.40 3.09 -16.17
CA ALA A 75 -10.32 2.19 -15.77
C ALA A 75 -9.06 2.92 -15.29
N GLU A 76 -8.77 4.10 -15.84
CA GLU A 76 -7.58 4.87 -15.45
C GLU A 76 -7.76 5.51 -14.08
N GLU A 77 -8.93 6.09 -13.80
CA GLU A 77 -9.25 6.65 -12.49
C GLU A 77 -9.37 5.55 -11.43
N ALA A 78 -10.04 4.43 -11.75
CA ALA A 78 -10.15 3.28 -10.86
C ALA A 78 -8.76 2.73 -10.47
N ALA A 79 -7.86 2.56 -11.44
CA ALA A 79 -6.50 2.11 -11.16
C ALA A 79 -5.73 3.09 -10.24
N ALA A 80 -5.85 4.39 -10.49
CA ALA A 80 -5.18 5.41 -9.67
C ALA A 80 -5.70 5.44 -8.22
N LEU A 81 -7.02 5.36 -8.04
CA LEU A 81 -7.67 5.34 -6.72
C LEU A 81 -7.29 4.08 -5.95
N PHE A 82 -7.32 2.93 -6.62
CA PHE A 82 -6.92 1.66 -6.05
C PHE A 82 -5.47 1.70 -5.56
N MET A 83 -4.53 2.13 -6.41
CA MET A 83 -3.12 2.31 -6.07
C MET A 83 -2.92 3.16 -4.81
N ALA A 84 -3.58 4.32 -4.76
CA ALA A 84 -3.48 5.24 -3.64
C ALA A 84 -4.05 4.61 -2.35
N ALA A 85 -5.22 3.98 -2.43
CA ALA A 85 -5.86 3.32 -1.28
C ALA A 85 -4.99 2.21 -0.71
N ARG A 86 -4.45 1.34 -1.57
CA ARG A 86 -3.57 0.23 -1.17
C ARG A 86 -2.27 0.73 -0.54
N LEU A 87 -1.66 1.78 -1.08
CA LEU A 87 -0.46 2.37 -0.46
C LEU A 87 -0.77 2.94 0.93
N LEU A 88 -1.88 3.68 1.09
CA LEU A 88 -2.29 4.22 2.40
C LEU A 88 -2.56 3.09 3.40
N ALA A 89 -3.26 2.02 2.98
CA ALA A 89 -3.49 0.84 3.82
C ALA A 89 -2.18 0.18 4.24
N ALA A 90 -1.25 -0.01 3.32
CA ALA A 90 0.07 -0.57 3.58
C ALA A 90 0.87 0.27 4.60
N VAL A 91 0.84 1.60 4.47
CA VAL A 91 1.48 2.50 5.43
C VAL A 91 0.82 2.42 6.81
N MET A 92 -0.51 2.42 6.88
CA MET A 92 -1.24 2.29 8.15
C MET A 92 -0.91 0.98 8.87
N LEU A 93 -0.85 -0.14 8.14
CA LEU A 93 -0.45 -1.44 8.68
C LEU A 93 1.00 -1.42 9.16
N TRP A 94 1.94 -0.88 8.38
CA TRP A 94 3.34 -0.77 8.81
C TRP A 94 3.49 0.09 10.08
N GLN A 95 2.77 1.22 10.18
CA GLN A 95 2.81 2.11 11.34
C GLN A 95 2.29 1.42 12.61
N THR A 96 1.31 0.52 12.49
CA THR A 96 0.63 -0.12 13.62
C THR A 96 1.12 -1.55 13.91
N ALA A 97 1.92 -2.14 13.03
CA ALA A 97 2.40 -3.51 13.17
C ALA A 97 3.28 -3.70 14.42
N THR A 98 2.85 -4.61 15.29
CA THR A 98 3.56 -5.03 16.52
C THR A 98 4.26 -6.38 16.36
N ASN A 99 4.08 -7.05 15.22
CA ASN A 99 4.60 -8.38 14.92
C ASN A 99 4.86 -8.53 13.41
N HIS A 100 5.50 -9.63 13.02
CA HIS A 100 5.82 -9.94 11.63
C HIS A 100 4.60 -10.14 10.74
N PHE A 101 3.47 -10.60 11.30
CA PHE A 101 2.24 -10.78 10.54
C PHE A 101 1.73 -9.44 9.98
N GLY A 102 1.59 -8.41 10.83
CA GLY A 102 1.18 -7.08 10.36
C GLY A 102 2.17 -6.45 9.38
N LEU A 103 3.48 -6.78 9.49
CA LEU A 103 4.48 -6.35 8.50
C LEU A 103 4.34 -7.08 7.16
N CYS A 104 3.99 -8.36 7.17
CA CYS A 104 3.68 -9.10 5.96
C CYS A 104 2.44 -8.51 5.27
N GLU A 105 1.37 -8.24 6.01
CA GLU A 105 0.17 -7.60 5.46
C GLU A 105 0.48 -6.23 4.85
N ALA A 106 1.27 -5.40 5.53
CA ALA A 106 1.73 -4.13 4.99
C ALA A 106 2.50 -4.30 3.67
N ALA A 107 3.43 -5.26 3.61
CA ALA A 107 4.19 -5.54 2.40
C ALA A 107 3.30 -6.03 1.25
N TYR A 108 2.28 -6.85 1.54
CA TYR A 108 1.33 -7.32 0.53
C TYR A 108 0.47 -6.22 -0.03
N GLU A 109 -0.10 -5.35 0.81
CA GLU A 109 -0.88 -4.22 0.34
C GLU A 109 -0.02 -3.29 -0.53
N ALA A 110 1.25 -3.08 -0.16
CA ALA A 110 2.19 -2.28 -0.95
C ALA A 110 2.49 -2.92 -2.32
N ASP A 111 2.69 -4.23 -2.37
CA ASP A 111 2.89 -4.94 -3.63
C ASP A 111 1.63 -4.96 -4.50
N PHE A 112 0.46 -5.13 -3.86
CA PHE A 112 -0.82 -5.17 -4.55
C PHE A 112 -1.19 -3.81 -5.15
N ALA A 113 -0.77 -2.71 -4.51
CA ALA A 113 -0.88 -1.37 -5.09
C ALA A 113 -0.25 -1.30 -6.50
N ALA A 114 0.82 -2.04 -6.79
CA ALA A 114 1.52 -1.96 -8.06
C ALA A 114 0.98 -2.87 -9.16
N ASP A 115 0.11 -3.82 -8.82
CA ASP A 115 -0.31 -4.88 -9.76
C ASP A 115 -1.47 -4.37 -10.63
N GLN A 116 -1.12 -3.75 -11.77
CA GLN A 116 -2.04 -3.11 -12.73
C GLN A 116 -2.91 -4.09 -13.54
N ASN A 117 -2.78 -5.40 -13.34
CA ASN A 117 -3.43 -6.43 -14.16
C ASN A 117 -4.62 -7.08 -13.46
N ARG A 118 -5.70 -6.33 -13.25
CA ARG A 118 -7.04 -6.90 -13.07
C ARG A 118 -7.92 -6.59 -14.26
#